data_AF-A0A954Z728-F1
#
_entry.id   AF-A0A954Z728-F1
#
_cell.length_a   1.000
_cell.length_b   1.000
_cell.length_c   1.000
_cell.angle_alpha   90.00
_cell.angle_beta   90.00
_cell.angle_gamma   90.00
#
_symmetry.space_group_name_H-M   'P 1'
#
loop_
_entity.id
_entity.type
_entity.pdbx_description
1 polymer ?
#
loop_
_entity_poly.entity_id
_entity_poly.type
_entity_poly.pdbx_seq_one_letter_code
_entity_poly.pdbx_strand_id
1 'polypeptide(L)'
;MISLQLECPDCHWWTVCGEAEIVRRLRGVGLFRRSPHPPEDLVRELLNSHAGKLTCDRCRQSGLRISETADEGDDDWVVARLCELCRQPIPSERLEFNPDARRCTECQDAADKGKSFVEPDFCPKCGSLVEVRVSKGGGITRYKLFCTGSPPCRL
;
A
#
# COMPACT_ATOMS: atom_id res chain seq x y z
N MET A 1 -24.66 -10.03 9.15
CA MET A 1 -23.41 -10.22 9.93
C MET A 1 -22.53 -9.01 9.71
N ILE A 2 -22.47 -8.10 10.69
CA ILE A 2 -21.68 -6.87 10.58
C ILE A 2 -20.27 -7.11 11.15
N SER A 3 -19.25 -6.94 10.31
CA SER A 3 -17.85 -6.73 10.69
C SER A 3 -17.47 -5.27 10.38
N LEU A 4 -16.82 -4.59 11.33
CA LEU A 4 -16.31 -3.24 11.12
C LEU A 4 -14.89 -3.14 11.68
N GLN A 5 -14.04 -2.36 11.02
CA GLN A 5 -12.71 -2.05 11.51
C GLN A 5 -12.72 -0.74 12.27
N LEU A 6 -12.17 -0.75 13.48
CA LEU A 6 -11.93 0.45 14.28
C LEU A 6 -10.44 0.78 14.21
N GLU A 7 -10.13 2.05 13.97
CA GLU A 7 -8.77 2.58 13.93
C GLU A 7 -8.61 3.76 14.90
N CYS A 8 -7.52 3.78 15.66
CA CYS A 8 -7.14 4.92 16.47
C CYS A 8 -6.16 5.83 15.71
N PRO A 9 -6.49 7.12 15.49
CA PRO A 9 -5.61 8.05 14.78
C PRO A 9 -4.31 8.38 15.54
N ASP A 10 -4.30 8.25 16.88
CA ASP A 10 -3.15 8.63 17.69
C ASP A 10 -2.05 7.56 17.79
N CYS A 11 -2.45 6.29 17.89
CA CYS A 11 -1.51 5.17 18.09
C CYS A 11 -1.49 4.15 16.95
N HIS A 12 -2.25 4.42 15.87
CA HIS A 12 -2.43 3.55 14.71
C HIS A 12 -2.86 2.12 15.07
N TRP A 13 -3.48 1.95 16.24
CA TRP A 13 -4.04 0.67 16.63
C TRP A 13 -5.33 0.45 15.85
N TRP A 14 -5.45 -0.75 15.27
CA TRP A 14 -6.64 -1.16 14.57
C TRP A 14 -7.11 -2.52 15.07
N THR A 15 -8.41 -2.75 14.97
CA THR A 15 -9.03 -4.05 15.29
C THR A 15 -10.28 -4.26 14.46
N VAL A 16 -10.60 -5.51 14.16
CA VAL A 16 -11.87 -5.89 13.53
C VAL A 16 -12.83 -6.29 14.64
N CYS A 17 -13.95 -5.58 14.74
CA CYS A 17 -15.00 -5.84 15.71
C CYS A 17 -16.22 -6.41 14.99
N GLY A 18 -16.67 -7.59 15.41
CA GLY A 18 -18.00 -8.09 15.06
C GLY A 18 -19.10 -7.40 15.87
N GLU A 19 -20.35 -7.61 15.47
CA GLU A 19 -21.55 -7.04 16.11
C GLU A 19 -21.54 -7.14 17.65
N ALA A 20 -21.27 -8.32 18.21
CA ALA A 20 -21.24 -8.52 19.66
C ALA A 20 -20.21 -7.64 20.38
N GLU A 21 -19.04 -7.44 19.74
CA GLU A 21 -17.96 -6.63 20.29
C GLU A 21 -18.27 -5.13 20.19
N ILE A 22 -18.91 -4.72 19.09
CA ILE A 22 -19.43 -3.35 18.91
C ILE A 22 -20.46 -3.02 19.99
N VAL A 23 -21.43 -3.91 20.20
CA VAL A 23 -22.48 -3.74 21.23
C VAL A 23 -21.86 -3.66 22.62
N ARG A 24 -20.84 -4.48 22.92
CA ARG A 24 -20.10 -4.43 24.19
C ARG A 24 -19.45 -3.06 24.41
N ARG A 25 -18.81 -2.50 23.38
CA ARG A 25 -18.18 -1.17 23.44
C ARG A 25 -19.19 -0.04 23.59
N LEU A 26 -20.29 -0.07 22.84
CA LEU A 26 -21.38 0.93 22.96
C LEU A 26 -22.06 0.87 24.33
N ARG A 27 -22.18 -0.32 24.93
CA ARG A 27 -22.62 -0.48 26.33
C ARG A 27 -21.67 0.16 27.33
N GLY A 28 -20.37 0.13 27.08
CA GLY A 28 -19.36 0.86 27.86
C GLY A 28 -19.61 2.37 27.92
N VAL A 29 -20.16 2.95 26.84
CA VAL A 29 -20.55 4.38 26.74
C VAL A 29 -21.94 4.65 27.34
N GLY A 30 -22.66 3.61 27.78
CA GLY A 30 -23.98 3.71 28.41
C GLY A 30 -25.17 3.50 27.45
N LEU A 31 -24.91 3.12 26.20
CA LEU A 31 -25.95 2.82 25.20
C LEU A 31 -26.39 1.35 25.33
N PHE A 32 -27.57 0.99 24.80
CA PHE A 32 -28.07 -0.40 24.81
C PHE A 32 -28.18 -1.10 26.18
N ARG A 33 -28.29 -0.35 27.29
CA ARG A 33 -28.43 -0.92 28.64
C ARG A 33 -29.70 -1.76 28.83
N ARG A 34 -30.78 -1.44 28.11
CA ARG A 34 -32.11 -2.07 28.24
C ARG A 34 -32.50 -2.93 27.04
N SER A 35 -31.66 -2.98 26.00
CA SER A 35 -31.92 -3.79 24.80
C SER A 35 -30.88 -4.90 24.70
N PRO A 36 -31.26 -6.16 24.99
CA PRO A 36 -30.32 -7.29 24.96
C PRO A 36 -29.86 -7.62 23.55
N HIS A 37 -30.74 -7.41 22.55
CA HIS A 37 -30.48 -7.65 21.13
C HIS A 37 -31.02 -6.47 20.30
N PRO A 38 -30.24 -5.37 20.18
CA PRO A 38 -30.62 -4.27 19.31
C PRO A 38 -30.50 -4.66 17.83
N PRO A 39 -31.36 -4.11 16.95
CA PRO A 39 -31.26 -4.38 15.52
C PRO A 39 -29.95 -3.83 14.94
N GLU A 40 -29.38 -4.58 14.00
CA GLU A 40 -28.10 -4.31 13.33
C GLU A 40 -27.98 -2.86 12.79
N ASP A 41 -29.05 -2.35 12.17
CA ASP A 41 -29.09 -0.99 11.60
C ASP A 41 -28.86 0.10 12.67
N LEU A 42 -29.51 -0.06 13.82
CA LEU A 42 -29.44 0.90 14.92
C LEU A 42 -28.09 0.83 15.63
N VAL A 43 -27.45 -0.35 15.66
CA VAL A 43 -26.06 -0.50 16.15
C VAL A 43 -25.10 0.26 15.24
N ARG A 44 -25.26 0.16 13.91
CA ARG A 44 -24.40 0.83 12.93
C ARG A 44 -24.56 2.36 13.00
N GLU A 45 -25.79 2.86 13.09
CA GLU A 45 -26.09 4.29 13.22
C GLU A 45 -25.53 4.90 14.52
N LEU A 46 -25.73 4.21 15.64
CA LEU A 46 -25.20 4.65 16.94
C LEU A 46 -23.68 4.55 17.01
N LEU A 47 -23.09 3.54 16.37
CA LEU A 47 -21.65 3.44 16.27
C LEU A 47 -21.06 4.63 15.49
N ASN A 48 -21.62 4.96 14.32
CA ASN A 48 -21.16 6.10 13.51
C ASN A 48 -21.27 7.44 14.25
N SER A 49 -22.37 7.66 14.96
CA SER A 49 -22.59 8.91 15.72
C SER A 49 -21.82 8.99 17.05
N HIS A 50 -21.33 7.86 17.58
CA HIS A 50 -20.62 7.80 18.86
C HIS A 50 -19.20 7.22 18.79
N ALA A 51 -18.67 6.98 17.58
CA ALA A 51 -17.29 6.54 17.34
C ALA A 51 -16.26 7.44 18.02
N GLY A 52 -16.50 8.76 17.94
CA GLY A 52 -15.66 9.79 18.56
C GLY A 52 -15.60 9.71 20.09
N LYS A 53 -16.57 9.05 20.73
CA LYS A 53 -16.62 8.86 22.19
C LYS A 53 -16.04 7.52 22.63
N LEU A 54 -15.74 6.62 21.69
CA LEU A 54 -15.11 5.34 22.01
C LEU A 54 -13.63 5.55 22.31
N THR A 55 -13.17 4.90 23.37
CA THR A 55 -11.78 4.91 23.81
C THR A 55 -10.98 3.81 23.13
N CYS A 56 -9.78 4.13 22.68
CA CYS A 56 -8.81 3.14 22.22
C CYS A 56 -8.32 2.26 23.38
N ASP A 57 -8.22 0.95 23.17
CA ASP A 57 -7.75 0.01 24.21
C ASP A 57 -6.27 0.19 24.54
N ARG A 58 -5.48 0.75 23.61
CA ARG A 58 -4.03 0.91 23.74
C ARG A 58 -3.63 2.25 24.34
N CYS A 59 -4.06 3.37 23.75
CA CYS A 59 -3.68 4.71 24.19
C CYS A 59 -4.73 5.41 25.06
N ARG A 60 -5.92 4.80 25.25
CA ARG A 60 -7.07 5.35 25.98
C ARG A 60 -7.60 6.69 25.45
N GLN A 61 -7.12 7.16 24.31
CA GLN A 61 -7.68 8.34 23.65
C GLN A 61 -9.07 8.02 23.11
N SER A 62 -9.99 8.99 23.24
CA SER A 62 -11.31 8.95 22.63
C SER A 62 -11.24 9.49 21.21
N GLY A 63 -11.85 8.81 20.24
CA GLY A 63 -11.80 9.27 18.86
C GLY A 63 -11.54 8.17 17.84
N LEU A 64 -12.11 6.99 18.03
CA LEU A 64 -11.93 5.90 17.07
C LEU A 64 -12.60 6.26 15.74
N ARG A 65 -11.88 6.02 14.65
CA ARG A 65 -12.42 6.05 13.28
C ARG A 65 -12.96 4.68 12.93
N ILE A 66 -14.08 4.67 12.24
CA ILE A 66 -14.66 3.45 11.69
C ILE A 66 -14.24 3.38 10.23
N SER A 67 -13.62 2.28 9.86
CA SER A 67 -13.46 1.85 8.49
C SER A 67 -14.40 0.68 8.29
N GLU A 68 -15.30 0.76 7.32
CA GLU A 68 -16.09 -0.41 6.94
C GLU A 68 -15.11 -1.43 6.37
N THR A 69 -15.00 -2.60 7.02
CA THR A 69 -14.38 -3.76 6.39
C THR A 69 -15.35 -4.20 5.32
N ALA A 70 -14.95 -4.01 4.07
CA ALA A 70 -15.68 -4.50 2.92
C ALA A 70 -15.80 -6.03 3.05
N ASP A 71 -16.92 -6.50 3.58
CA ASP A 71 -17.32 -7.90 3.46
C ASP A 71 -18.76 -7.95 2.95
N GLU A 72 -18.88 -8.66 1.83
CA GLU A 72 -20.10 -9.10 1.14
C GLU A 72 -20.82 -8.06 0.26
N GLY A 73 -20.10 -7.47 -0.71
CA GLY A 73 -20.75 -6.71 -1.78
C GLY A 73 -19.86 -6.12 -2.88
N ASP A 74 -18.54 -6.16 -2.73
CA ASP A 74 -17.61 -5.65 -3.73
C ASP A 74 -16.90 -6.82 -4.42
N ASP A 75 -17.57 -7.36 -5.45
CA ASP A 75 -16.97 -8.21 -6.49
C ASP A 75 -16.05 -7.38 -7.42
N ASP A 76 -15.57 -6.22 -6.95
CA ASP A 76 -14.49 -5.43 -7.54
C ASP A 76 -13.15 -5.82 -6.90
N TRP A 77 -12.97 -7.12 -6.61
CA TRP A 77 -11.64 -7.73 -6.74
C TRP A 77 -11.23 -7.67 -8.22
N VAL A 78 -10.98 -6.46 -8.73
CA VAL A 78 -10.22 -6.26 -9.94
C VAL A 78 -8.86 -6.86 -9.60
N VAL A 79 -8.62 -8.06 -10.10
CA VAL A 79 -7.30 -8.69 -10.05
C VAL A 79 -6.38 -7.79 -10.85
N ALA A 80 -5.85 -6.76 -10.19
CA ALA A 80 -4.97 -5.79 -10.78
C ALA A 80 -3.71 -6.55 -11.19
N ARG A 81 -3.63 -6.91 -12.48
CA ARG A 81 -2.45 -7.54 -13.04
C ARG A 81 -1.31 -6.54 -12.88
N LEU A 82 -0.34 -6.87 -12.04
CA LEU A 82 0.83 -6.01 -11.81
C LEU A 82 1.83 -6.21 -12.95
N CYS A 83 2.46 -5.12 -13.37
CA CYS A 83 3.52 -5.17 -14.37
C CYS A 83 4.75 -5.93 -13.83
N GLU A 84 5.31 -6.83 -14.64
CA GLU A 84 6.52 -7.58 -14.28
C GLU A 84 7.77 -6.69 -14.07
N LEU A 85 7.80 -5.48 -14.63
CA LEU A 85 8.95 -4.56 -14.56
C LEU A 85 8.82 -3.54 -13.41
N CYS A 86 7.77 -2.71 -13.41
CA CYS A 86 7.62 -1.64 -12.43
C CYS A 86 6.73 -2.01 -11.24
N ARG A 87 6.08 -3.18 -11.25
CA ARG A 87 5.09 -3.64 -10.25
C ARG A 87 3.90 -2.71 -10.04
N GLN A 88 3.69 -1.75 -10.93
CA GLN A 88 2.49 -0.93 -10.94
C GLN A 88 1.33 -1.70 -11.59
N PRO A 89 0.07 -1.42 -11.20
CA PRO A 89 -1.09 -2.02 -11.83
C PRO A 89 -1.11 -1.71 -13.33
N ILE A 90 -1.38 -2.73 -14.15
CA ILE A 90 -1.58 -2.57 -15.59
C ILE A 90 -2.93 -1.87 -15.80
N PRO A 91 -3.00 -0.79 -16.59
CA PRO A 91 -4.24 -0.08 -16.84
C PRO A 91 -5.31 -1.02 -17.43
N SER A 92 -6.54 -0.91 -16.94
CA SER A 92 -7.67 -1.76 -17.34
C SER A 92 -7.92 -1.73 -18.84
N GLU A 93 -7.84 -0.55 -19.46
CA GLU A 93 -7.96 -0.35 -20.92
C GLU A 93 -7.02 -1.28 -21.72
N ARG A 94 -5.84 -1.59 -21.18
CA ARG A 94 -4.86 -2.49 -21.80
C ARG A 94 -5.19 -3.96 -21.59
N LEU A 95 -5.73 -4.32 -20.43
CA LEU A 95 -6.18 -5.68 -20.15
C LEU A 95 -7.46 -6.03 -20.93
N GLU A 96 -8.31 -5.04 -21.22
CA GLU A 96 -9.49 -5.19 -22.08
C GLU A 96 -9.10 -5.49 -23.52
N PHE A 97 -8.07 -4.82 -24.04
CA PHE A 97 -7.57 -5.07 -25.40
C PHE A 97 -6.69 -6.32 -25.50
N ASN A 98 -5.86 -6.58 -24.48
CA ASN A 98 -4.97 -7.74 -24.40
C ASN A 98 -4.93 -8.31 -22.97
N PRO A 99 -5.76 -9.34 -22.69
CA PRO A 99 -5.86 -9.91 -21.34
C PRO A 99 -4.60 -10.63 -20.86
N ASP A 100 -3.69 -11.00 -21.77
CA ASP A 100 -2.41 -11.65 -21.48
C ASP A 100 -1.24 -10.66 -21.33
N ALA A 101 -1.54 -9.35 -21.28
CA ALA A 101 -0.51 -8.32 -21.13
C ALA A 101 0.24 -8.45 -19.78
N ARG A 102 1.56 -8.66 -19.85
CA ARG A 102 2.46 -8.78 -18.68
C ARG A 102 3.13 -7.48 -18.25
N ARG A 103 3.06 -6.45 -19.10
CA ARG A 103 3.74 -5.15 -18.93
C ARG A 103 2.74 -4.01 -19.02
N CYS A 104 2.94 -2.96 -18.22
CA CYS A 104 2.19 -1.71 -18.35
C CYS A 104 2.57 -0.99 -19.65
N THR A 105 1.75 -0.02 -20.06
CA THR A 105 1.97 0.76 -21.28
C THR A 105 3.32 1.46 -21.27
N GLU A 106 3.72 2.07 -20.15
CA GLU A 106 5.01 2.76 -20.05
C GLU A 106 6.21 1.82 -20.20
N CYS A 107 6.18 0.65 -19.55
CA CYS A 107 7.25 -0.33 -19.66
C CYS A 107 7.29 -1.01 -21.03
N GLN A 108 6.14 -1.21 -21.68
CA GLN A 108 6.10 -1.70 -23.05
C GLN A 108 6.67 -0.66 -24.01
N ASP A 109 6.23 0.60 -23.92
CA ASP A 109 6.74 1.70 -24.72
C ASP A 109 8.25 1.90 -24.54
N ALA A 110 8.76 1.75 -23.31
CA ALA A 110 10.18 1.83 -23.04
C ALA A 110 10.96 0.70 -23.73
N ALA A 111 10.43 -0.52 -23.70
CA ALA A 111 11.01 -1.67 -24.39
C ALA A 111 10.98 -1.48 -25.91
N ASP A 112 9.85 -1.02 -26.47
CA ASP A 112 9.68 -0.77 -27.90
C ASP A 112 10.58 0.37 -28.40
N LYS A 113 10.86 1.36 -27.54
CA LYS A 113 11.85 2.43 -27.79
C LYS A 113 13.31 1.97 -27.63
N GLY A 114 13.55 0.69 -27.36
CA GLY A 114 14.90 0.13 -27.20
C GLY A 114 15.60 0.58 -25.91
N LYS A 115 14.89 1.14 -24.93
CA LYS A 115 15.44 1.34 -23.58
C LYS A 115 15.44 -0.03 -22.91
N SER A 116 16.53 -0.78 -23.06
CA SER A 116 16.78 -1.90 -22.16
C SER A 116 16.79 -1.35 -20.74
N PHE A 117 16.09 -2.03 -19.83
CA PHE A 117 16.44 -1.96 -18.43
C PHE A 117 17.88 -2.45 -18.36
N VAL A 118 18.84 -1.53 -18.46
CA VAL A 118 20.25 -1.83 -18.28
C VAL A 118 20.33 -2.32 -16.85
N GLU A 119 20.58 -3.61 -16.69
CA GLU A 119 20.84 -4.18 -15.38
C GLU A 119 21.95 -3.35 -14.76
N PRO A 120 21.72 -2.73 -13.59
CA PRO A 120 22.68 -1.80 -13.03
C PRO A 120 23.98 -2.55 -12.75
N ASP A 121 25.08 -2.08 -13.35
CA ASP A 121 26.39 -2.63 -13.04
C ASP A 121 26.76 -2.26 -11.59
N PHE A 122 27.22 -3.26 -10.84
CA PHE A 122 27.68 -3.09 -9.47
C PHE A 122 29.21 -3.24 -9.37
N CYS A 123 29.81 -2.50 -8.45
CA CYS A 123 31.24 -2.56 -8.19
C CYS A 123 31.59 -3.89 -7.50
N PRO A 124 32.48 -4.73 -8.07
CA PRO A 124 32.83 -6.03 -7.49
C PRO A 124 33.56 -5.91 -6.14
N LYS A 125 34.05 -4.72 -5.76
CA LYS A 125 34.78 -4.50 -4.51
C LYS A 125 33.90 -4.07 -3.34
N CYS A 126 32.82 -3.32 -3.60
CA CYS A 126 32.00 -2.72 -2.53
C CYS A 126 30.49 -2.84 -2.74
N GLY A 127 30.02 -3.40 -3.86
CA GLY A 127 28.60 -3.55 -4.16
C GLY A 127 27.86 -2.24 -4.45
N SER A 128 28.53 -1.09 -4.44
CA SER A 128 27.93 0.18 -4.86
C SER A 128 27.74 0.21 -6.39
N LEU A 129 26.80 1.01 -6.87
CA LEU A 129 26.57 1.20 -8.31
C LEU A 129 27.85 1.71 -9.01
N VAL A 130 28.03 1.33 -10.28
CA VAL A 130 29.04 1.94 -11.13
C VAL A 130 28.38 2.77 -12.22
N GLU A 131 29.03 3.86 -12.58
CA GLU A 131 28.61 4.74 -13.66
C GLU A 131 29.70 4.86 -14.72
N VAL A 132 29.32 4.92 -15.99
CA VAL A 132 30.25 5.16 -17.09
C VAL A 132 30.53 6.66 -17.18
N ARG A 133 31.78 7.07 -16.94
CA ARG A 133 32.23 8.46 -17.14
C ARG A 133 33.31 8.55 -18.21
N VAL A 134 33.39 9.69 -18.87
CA VAL A 134 34.43 10.00 -19.84
C VAL A 134 35.71 10.44 -19.12
N SER A 135 36.83 9.76 -19.35
CA SER A 135 38.12 10.22 -18.86
C SER A 135 38.62 11.38 -19.73
N LYS A 136 38.75 12.57 -19.14
CA LYS A 136 39.31 13.77 -19.78
C LYS A 136 40.85 13.66 -19.81
N GLY A 137 41.38 12.92 -20.77
CA GLY A 137 42.82 12.83 -21.06
C GLY A 137 43.06 13.11 -22.55
N GLY A 138 43.92 14.08 -22.86
CA GLY A 138 44.07 14.65 -24.19
C GLY A 138 44.34 13.61 -25.29
N GLY A 139 43.44 13.56 -26.27
CA GLY A 139 43.62 12.83 -27.53
C GLY A 139 42.45 11.91 -27.90
N ILE A 140 41.94 11.08 -26.96
CA ILE A 140 40.86 10.12 -27.23
C ILE A 140 39.90 10.05 -26.03
N THR A 141 38.61 10.26 -26.30
CA THR A 141 37.50 10.00 -25.36
C THR A 141 37.49 8.52 -24.99
N ARG A 142 37.86 8.19 -23.76
CA ARG A 142 37.71 6.82 -23.22
C ARG A 142 36.59 6.81 -22.19
N TYR A 143 35.67 5.87 -22.35
CA TYR A 143 34.64 5.56 -21.37
C TYR A 143 35.23 4.61 -20.32
N LYS A 144 35.14 4.96 -19.04
CA LYS A 144 35.59 4.12 -17.92
C LYS A 144 34.48 4.01 -16.87
N LEU A 145 34.40 2.85 -16.22
CA LEU A 145 33.50 2.63 -15.08
C LEU A 145 34.07 3.31 -13.83
N PHE A 146 33.24 4.09 -13.14
CA PHE A 146 33.55 4.74 -11.86
C PHE A 146 32.63 4.21 -10.78
N CYS A 147 33.20 3.81 -9.65
CA CYS A 147 32.45 3.40 -8.47
C CYS A 147 31.82 4.61 -7.78
N THR A 148 30.52 4.56 -7.47
CA THR A 148 29.80 5.62 -6.73
C THR A 148 29.89 5.46 -5.20
N GLY A 149 30.59 4.43 -4.71
CA GLY A 149 30.79 4.22 -3.27
C GLY A 149 31.58 5.36 -2.61
N SER A 150 31.37 5.56 -1.32
CA SER A 150 32.15 6.51 -0.50
C SER A 150 32.88 5.75 0.61
N PRO A 151 34.21 5.59 0.56
CA PRO A 151 35.13 6.09 -0.47
C PRO A 151 35.06 5.32 -1.81
N PRO A 152 35.37 5.94 -2.96
CA PRO A 152 35.27 5.31 -4.27
C PRO A 152 36.37 4.26 -4.48
N CYS A 153 35.98 3.07 -4.94
CA CYS A 153 36.94 2.02 -5.29
C CYS A 153 37.66 2.36 -6.60
N ARG A 154 38.97 2.06 -6.68
CA ARG A 154 39.69 2.01 -7.95
C ARG A 154 39.32 0.73 -8.70
N LEU A 155 38.59 0.90 -9.80
CA LEU A 155 38.23 -0.12 -10.77
C LEU A 155 39.22 -0.13 -11.94
#